data_AF-A0A8H4V077-F1
#
_entry.id   AF-A0A8H4V077-F1
#
_cell.length_a   1.000
_cell.length_b   1.000
_cell.length_c   1.000
_cell.angle_alpha   90.00
_cell.angle_beta   90.00
_cell.angle_gamma   90.00
#
_symmetry.space_group_name_H-M   'P 1'
#
loop_
_entity.id
_entity.type
_entity.pdbx_description
1 polymer ?
#
loop_
_entity_poly.entity_id
_entity_poly.type
_entity_poly.pdbx_seq_one_letter_code
_entity_poly.pdbx_strand_id
1 'polypeptide(L)'
;MEKISDKVDFQLSFIGSVSDSTSDVVCKHGPTECIGNMLMLCAANLPFTASQISTIPRTTVIRSLGFANCLIDDYPEIPSRVLVQNCALEHGIDFEALNTCASREDDDYGHPGDPTPEDPSGIALLRKSVRHTQDVGVTKSCTVRLDETVWCIRDDGQWKDCAHGSDVSTFVDAVERLWKERN
;
A
#
# COMPACT_ATOMS: atom_id res chain seq x y z
N MET A 1 3.92 -7.99 -10.05
CA MET A 1 4.97 -6.99 -9.80
C MET A 1 6.33 -7.38 -10.32
N GLU A 2 6.84 -8.59 -10.08
CA GLU A 2 8.18 -9.01 -10.55
C GLU A 2 8.48 -8.74 -12.03
N LYS A 3 7.48 -8.84 -12.91
CA LYS A 3 7.60 -8.64 -14.36
C LYS A 3 7.54 -7.19 -14.85
N ILE A 4 6.89 -6.30 -14.08
CA ILE A 4 6.45 -4.97 -14.55
C ILE A 4 6.73 -3.84 -13.55
N SER A 5 7.44 -4.11 -12.45
CA SER A 5 7.74 -3.14 -11.39
C SER A 5 8.52 -1.91 -11.84
N ASP A 6 9.24 -2.02 -12.95
CA ASP A 6 9.98 -0.93 -13.60
C ASP A 6 9.12 -0.08 -14.54
N LYS A 7 7.86 -0.48 -14.77
CA LYS A 7 6.93 0.14 -15.73
C LYS A 7 5.67 0.69 -15.10
N VAL A 8 5.51 0.53 -13.78
CA VAL A 8 4.32 1.00 -13.06
C VAL A 8 4.74 1.86 -11.89
N ASP A 9 3.89 2.84 -11.59
CA ASP A 9 3.81 3.42 -10.27
C ASP A 9 2.75 2.62 -9.48
N PHE A 10 3.19 1.87 -8.48
CA PHE A 10 2.32 0.96 -7.73
C PHE A 10 1.91 1.58 -6.40
N GLN A 11 0.60 1.70 -6.20
CA GLN A 11 0.02 2.26 -4.99
C GLN A 11 -0.94 1.26 -4.33
N LEU A 12 -0.75 1.02 -3.03
CA LEU A 12 -1.76 0.37 -2.18
C LEU A 12 -2.66 1.43 -1.57
N SER A 13 -3.98 1.20 -1.63
CA SER A 13 -4.97 2.06 -0.99
C SER A 13 -6.00 1.25 -0.21
N PHE A 14 -6.49 1.78 0.91
CA PHE A 14 -7.33 1.06 1.87
C PHE A 14 -8.70 1.68 2.00
N ILE A 15 -9.70 0.84 2.23
CA ILE A 15 -11.08 1.27 2.46
C ILE A 15 -11.30 1.55 3.94
N GLY A 16 -11.88 2.70 4.25
CA GLY A 16 -12.30 3.09 5.58
C GLY A 16 -13.14 4.36 5.55
N SER A 17 -13.27 5.02 6.70
CA SER A 17 -13.80 6.37 6.80
C SER A 17 -12.86 7.26 7.60
N VAL A 18 -12.67 8.49 7.12
CA VAL A 18 -11.89 9.53 7.79
C VAL A 18 -12.82 10.56 8.43
N SER A 19 -12.42 11.11 9.56
CA SER A 19 -13.08 12.27 10.16
C SER A 19 -12.54 13.58 9.56
N ASP A 20 -13.44 14.53 9.30
CA ASP A 20 -13.09 15.89 8.84
C ASP A 20 -12.72 16.82 10.02
N SER A 21 -13.11 16.47 11.24
CA SER A 21 -12.89 17.28 12.45
C SER A 21 -11.84 16.71 13.40
N THR A 22 -11.42 15.46 13.21
CA THR A 22 -10.42 14.77 14.03
C THR A 22 -9.48 13.96 13.13
N SER A 23 -8.37 13.52 13.71
CA SER A 23 -7.38 12.66 13.07
C SER A 23 -7.86 11.21 12.89
N ASP A 24 -9.07 10.90 13.37
CA ASP A 24 -9.58 9.53 13.43
C ASP A 24 -9.77 8.91 12.05
N VAL A 25 -9.40 7.62 11.98
CA VAL A 25 -9.72 6.73 10.86
C VAL A 25 -10.43 5.51 11.41
N VAL A 26 -11.52 5.11 10.76
CA VAL A 26 -12.24 3.88 11.06
C VAL A 26 -12.07 2.90 9.91
N CYS A 27 -11.49 1.75 10.21
CA CYS A 27 -11.36 0.63 9.28
C CYS A 27 -12.48 -0.38 9.51
N LYS A 28 -12.83 -1.18 8.49
CA LYS A 28 -14.00 -2.07 8.48
C LYS A 28 -13.93 -3.18 9.54
N HIS A 29 -12.73 -3.61 9.90
CA HIS A 29 -12.44 -4.72 10.80
C HIS A 29 -11.79 -4.24 12.11
N GLY A 30 -11.95 -2.95 12.43
CA GLY A 30 -11.54 -2.37 13.71
C GLY A 30 -10.09 -1.85 13.75
N PRO A 31 -9.59 -1.50 14.94
CA PRO A 31 -8.33 -0.78 15.08
C PRO A 31 -7.09 -1.58 14.63
N THR A 32 -7.09 -2.90 14.78
CA THR A 32 -5.96 -3.75 14.38
C THR A 32 -5.76 -3.74 12.86
N GLU A 33 -6.84 -3.72 12.09
CA GLU A 33 -6.77 -3.52 10.63
C GLU A 33 -6.17 -2.15 10.29
N CYS A 34 -6.58 -1.08 10.98
CA CYS A 34 -5.98 0.23 10.76
C CYS A 34 -4.47 0.22 11.02
N ILE A 35 -4.01 -0.42 12.09
CA ILE A 35 -2.58 -0.55 12.39
C ILE A 35 -1.87 -1.35 11.28
N GLY A 36 -2.46 -2.46 10.82
CA GLY A 36 -1.94 -3.22 9.68
C GLY A 36 -1.80 -2.38 8.41
N ASN A 37 -2.83 -1.61 8.06
CA ASN A 37 -2.84 -0.72 6.90
C ASN A 37 -1.74 0.35 7.03
N MET A 38 -1.58 0.96 8.21
CA MET A 38 -0.50 1.92 8.48
C MET A 38 0.88 1.28 8.28
N LEU A 39 1.11 0.07 8.79
CA LEU A 39 2.37 -0.65 8.61
C LEU A 39 2.69 -0.90 7.13
N MET A 40 1.71 -1.34 6.35
CA MET A 40 1.89 -1.56 4.90
C MET A 40 2.17 -0.26 4.15
N LEU A 41 1.49 0.83 4.48
CA LEU A 41 1.73 2.15 3.90
C LEU A 41 3.10 2.70 4.28
N CYS A 42 3.50 2.57 5.55
CA CYS A 42 4.81 2.94 6.02
C CYS A 42 5.90 2.17 5.25
N ALA A 43 5.81 0.85 5.14
CA ALA A 43 6.78 0.05 4.38
C ALA A 43 6.91 0.47 2.90
N ALA A 44 5.83 1.00 2.30
CA ALA A 44 5.84 1.52 0.94
C ALA A 44 6.47 2.93 0.81
N ASN A 45 6.55 3.70 1.90
CA ASN A 45 6.96 5.10 1.90
C ASN A 45 8.23 5.38 2.73
N LEU A 46 8.77 4.39 3.44
CA LEU A 46 10.02 4.55 4.16
C LEU A 46 11.19 4.81 3.21
N PRO A 47 12.12 5.72 3.55
CA PRO A 47 13.33 5.92 2.79
C PRO A 47 14.24 4.70 2.95
N PHE A 48 14.55 4.03 1.85
CA PHE A 48 15.53 2.94 1.85
C PHE A 48 16.93 3.55 2.01
N THR A 49 17.63 3.18 3.10
CA THR A 49 18.96 3.73 3.37
C THR A 49 19.94 3.34 2.26
N ALA A 50 20.61 4.34 1.70
CA ALA A 50 21.49 4.23 0.54
C ALA A 50 22.72 3.32 0.73
N SER A 51 22.90 2.68 1.90
CA SER A 51 23.97 1.71 2.13
C SER A 51 23.69 0.34 1.50
N GLN A 52 22.47 0.11 1.00
CA GLN A 52 22.14 -1.03 0.14
C GLN A 52 22.04 -0.55 -1.30
N ILE A 53 23.16 -0.66 -2.02
CA ILE A 53 23.35 -0.28 -3.41
C ILE A 53 22.27 -0.91 -4.30
N SER A 54 21.21 -0.18 -4.60
CA SER A 54 20.44 -0.31 -5.83
C SER A 54 19.56 0.92 -6.02
N THR A 55 19.95 1.78 -6.96
CA THR A 55 19.23 2.99 -7.39
C THR A 55 17.95 2.66 -8.20
N ILE A 56 17.20 1.60 -7.84
CA ILE A 56 16.09 1.09 -8.67
C ILE A 56 14.77 1.08 -7.88
N PRO A 57 13.74 1.82 -8.32
CA PRO A 57 12.36 1.80 -7.78
C PRO A 57 11.75 0.39 -7.64
N ARG A 58 12.22 -0.54 -8.49
CA ARG A 58 11.87 -1.96 -8.48
C ARG A 58 12.05 -2.62 -7.12
N THR A 59 13.15 -2.33 -6.42
CA THR A 59 13.47 -2.96 -5.14
C THR A 59 12.46 -2.55 -4.07
N THR A 60 12.07 -1.28 -4.06
CA THR A 60 11.08 -0.74 -3.12
C THR A 60 9.73 -1.42 -3.26
N VAL A 61 9.14 -1.44 -4.46
CA VAL A 61 7.81 -2.03 -4.68
C VAL A 61 7.79 -3.54 -4.38
N ILE A 62 8.85 -4.27 -4.76
CA ILE A 62 8.94 -5.71 -4.49
C ILE A 62 9.02 -5.97 -2.98
N ARG A 63 9.84 -5.20 -2.25
CA ARG A 63 9.99 -5.37 -0.79
C ARG A 63 8.73 -4.98 -0.04
N SER A 64 8.14 -3.82 -0.33
CA SER A 64 6.93 -3.36 0.36
C SER A 64 5.72 -4.24 0.08
N LEU A 65 5.55 -4.73 -1.16
CA LEU A 65 4.49 -5.67 -1.48
C LEU A 65 4.74 -7.06 -0.89
N GLY A 66 6.00 -7.52 -0.85
CA GLY A 66 6.38 -8.73 -0.14
C GLY A 66 5.99 -8.66 1.33
N PHE A 67 6.36 -7.55 1.99
CA PHE A 67 5.97 -7.27 3.37
C PHE A 67 4.45 -7.27 3.59
N ALA A 68 3.69 -6.60 2.72
CA ALA A 68 2.23 -6.60 2.80
C ALA A 68 1.63 -8.00 2.66
N ASN A 69 2.12 -8.81 1.71
CA ASN A 69 1.65 -10.19 1.54
C ASN A 69 1.99 -11.06 2.77
N CYS A 70 3.21 -10.95 3.30
CA CYS A 70 3.64 -11.67 4.51
C CYS A 70 2.72 -11.36 5.71
N LEU A 71 2.33 -10.09 5.90
CA LEU A 71 1.38 -9.73 6.94
C LEU A 71 -0.02 -10.32 6.69
N ILE A 72 -0.52 -10.24 5.45
CA ILE A 72 -1.87 -10.68 5.11
C ILE A 72 -2.02 -12.21 5.20
N ASP A 73 -0.94 -12.96 4.95
CA ASP A 73 -0.92 -14.42 5.08
C ASP A 73 -1.24 -14.90 6.52
N ASP A 74 -0.96 -14.07 7.53
CA ASP A 74 -1.33 -14.31 8.94
C ASP A 74 -2.08 -13.10 9.54
N TYR A 75 -3.05 -12.57 8.78
CA TYR A 75 -3.77 -11.35 9.15
C TYR A 75 -4.42 -11.35 10.56
N PRO A 76 -4.87 -12.48 11.16
CA PRO A 76 -5.42 -12.47 12.52
C PRO A 76 -4.40 -12.06 13.58
N GLU A 77 -3.10 -12.26 13.32
CA GLU A 77 -2.02 -11.92 14.23
C GLU A 77 -1.58 -10.46 14.09
N ILE A 78 -2.11 -9.68 13.16
CA ILE A 78 -1.79 -8.25 13.05
C ILE A 78 -2.38 -7.49 14.26
N PRO A 79 -1.61 -6.63 14.98
CA PRO A 79 -0.24 -6.16 14.70
C PRO A 79 0.81 -6.73 15.66
N SER A 80 0.80 -8.03 15.92
CA SER A 80 1.77 -8.72 16.76
C SER A 80 3.20 -8.33 16.37
N ARG A 81 3.98 -7.89 17.36
CA ARG A 81 5.37 -7.49 17.16
C ARG A 81 6.19 -8.59 16.48
N VAL A 82 5.94 -9.85 16.83
CA VAL A 82 6.69 -10.99 16.28
C VAL A 82 6.42 -11.13 14.79
N LEU A 83 5.16 -11.07 14.36
CA LEU A 83 4.78 -11.13 12.95
C LEU A 83 5.41 -9.96 12.17
N VAL A 84 5.21 -8.74 12.65
CA VAL A 84 5.69 -7.52 11.97
C VAL A 84 7.21 -7.52 11.84
N GLN A 85 7.93 -7.89 12.90
CA GLN A 85 9.39 -7.94 12.88
C GLN A 85 9.93 -9.02 11.94
N ASN A 86 9.30 -10.20 11.90
CA ASN A 86 9.70 -11.27 10.99
C ASN A 86 9.48 -10.89 9.53
N CYS A 87 8.30 -10.37 9.18
CA CYS A 87 8.01 -9.91 7.82
C CYS A 87 8.93 -8.75 7.41
N ALA A 88 9.21 -7.81 8.32
CA ALA A 88 10.13 -6.70 8.04
C ALA A 88 11.54 -7.21 7.75
N LEU A 89 12.05 -8.14 8.56
CA LEU A 89 13.36 -8.76 8.36
C LEU A 89 13.45 -9.52 7.03
N GLU A 90 12.43 -10.33 6.71
CA GLU A 90 12.37 -11.13 5.49
C GLU A 90 12.45 -10.26 4.22
N HIS A 91 11.80 -9.10 4.24
CA HIS A 91 11.71 -8.21 3.09
C HIS A 91 12.67 -7.01 3.17
N GLY A 92 13.59 -6.99 4.12
CA GLY A 92 14.61 -5.94 4.25
C GLY A 92 14.00 -4.55 4.49
N ILE A 93 12.93 -4.49 5.28
CA ILE A 93 12.32 -3.27 5.82
C ILE A 93 12.93 -3.00 7.19
N ASP A 94 13.36 -1.76 7.43
CA ASP A 94 13.88 -1.36 8.73
C ASP A 94 12.73 -1.34 9.77
N PHE A 95 12.79 -2.25 10.75
CA PHE A 95 11.73 -2.40 11.74
C PHE A 95 11.59 -1.19 12.67
N GLU A 96 12.69 -0.52 13.00
CA GLU A 96 12.66 0.65 13.89
C GLU A 96 12.05 1.85 13.16
N ALA A 97 12.44 2.09 11.91
CA ALA A 97 11.84 3.12 11.07
C ALA A 97 10.35 2.83 10.80
N LEU A 98 9.98 1.56 10.57
CA LEU A 98 8.60 1.13 10.41
C LEU A 98 7.76 1.40 11.66
N ASN A 99 8.26 1.00 12.83
CA ASN A 99 7.58 1.25 14.09
C ASN A 99 7.48 2.75 14.39
N THR A 100 8.51 3.53 14.06
CA THR A 100 8.49 4.99 14.18
C THR A 100 7.40 5.59 13.31
N CYS A 101 7.36 5.27 12.01
CA CYS A 101 6.33 5.74 11.09
C CYS A 101 4.92 5.39 11.58
N ALA A 102 4.68 4.12 11.96
CA ALA A 102 3.35 3.65 12.34
C ALA A 102 2.86 4.16 13.71
N SER A 103 3.75 4.67 14.56
CA SER A 103 3.41 5.21 15.89
C SER A 103 3.33 6.74 15.94
N ARG A 104 3.59 7.43 14.83
CA ARG A 104 3.41 8.88 14.74
C ARG A 104 1.93 9.25 14.83
N GLU A 105 1.67 10.27 15.63
CA GLU A 105 0.32 10.84 15.83
C GLU A 105 0.05 12.04 14.91
N ASP A 106 1.07 12.51 14.18
CA ASP A 106 0.93 13.61 13.23
C ASP A 106 0.12 13.17 12.01
N ASP A 107 -1.08 13.71 11.86
CA ASP A 107 -2.02 13.38 10.78
C ASP A 107 -2.11 14.46 9.69
N ASP A 108 -1.23 15.46 9.76
CA ASP A 108 -1.21 16.56 8.81
C ASP A 108 -0.90 16.08 7.39
N TYR A 109 -1.68 16.59 6.45
CA TYR A 109 -1.67 16.18 5.04
C TYR A 109 -1.84 17.39 4.11
N GLY A 110 -1.65 18.61 4.61
CA GLY A 110 -1.67 19.82 3.76
C GLY A 110 -0.80 20.99 4.24
N HIS A 111 0.14 20.80 5.16
CA HIS A 111 1.03 21.87 5.63
C HIS A 111 2.50 21.66 5.19
N PRO A 112 3.30 22.74 5.12
CA PRO A 112 4.75 22.63 4.96
C PRO A 112 5.33 21.92 6.20
N GLY A 113 5.48 20.60 6.12
CA GLY A 113 5.74 19.72 7.27
C GLY A 113 5.02 18.38 7.20
N ASP A 114 4.05 18.23 6.27
CA ASP A 114 3.41 16.96 5.91
C ASP A 114 4.42 15.82 5.78
N PRO A 115 4.02 14.57 6.06
CA PRO A 115 4.90 13.44 5.99
C PRO A 115 5.52 13.35 4.60
N THR A 116 6.82 13.63 4.56
CA THR A 116 7.60 13.58 3.33
C THR A 116 8.08 12.14 3.11
N PRO A 117 8.56 11.79 1.91
CA PRO A 117 9.25 10.52 1.71
C PRO A 117 10.41 10.30 2.68
N GLU A 118 11.00 11.37 3.21
CA GLU A 118 12.07 11.33 4.21
C GLU A 118 11.55 11.12 5.64
N ASP A 119 10.29 11.48 5.92
CA ASP A 119 9.72 11.41 7.27
C ASP A 119 8.22 11.03 7.30
N PRO A 120 7.85 9.80 6.90
CA PRO A 120 6.45 9.41 6.79
C PRO A 120 5.76 9.22 8.15
N SER A 121 4.45 9.48 8.19
CA SER A 121 3.55 9.23 9.34
C SER A 121 2.44 8.26 8.92
N GLY A 122 2.28 7.19 9.68
CA GLY A 122 1.33 6.11 9.38
C GLY A 122 -0.11 6.61 9.32
N ILE A 123 -0.53 7.45 10.27
CA ILE A 123 -1.90 7.95 10.35
C ILE A 123 -2.23 8.90 9.19
N ALA A 124 -1.32 9.81 8.83
CA ALA A 124 -1.48 10.69 7.68
C ALA A 124 -1.54 9.91 6.36
N LEU A 125 -0.64 8.93 6.18
CA LEU A 125 -0.65 8.03 5.02
C LEU A 125 -1.97 7.27 4.92
N LEU A 126 -2.49 6.76 6.03
CA LEU A 126 -3.76 6.04 6.07
C LEU A 126 -4.94 6.96 5.73
N ARG A 127 -4.98 8.19 6.25
CA ARG A 127 -6.00 9.19 5.91
C ARG A 127 -5.99 9.52 4.43
N LYS A 128 -4.80 9.79 3.85
CA LYS A 128 -4.62 9.98 2.40
C LYS A 128 -5.16 8.80 1.61
N SER A 129 -4.76 7.60 2.01
CA SER A 129 -5.13 6.35 1.36
C SER A 129 -6.64 6.12 1.32
N VAL A 130 -7.31 6.37 2.45
CA VAL A 130 -8.78 6.27 2.55
C VAL A 130 -9.47 7.34 1.73
N ARG A 131 -9.04 8.60 1.80
CA ARG A 131 -9.60 9.70 0.99
C ARG A 131 -9.48 9.40 -0.50
N HIS A 132 -8.29 8.99 -0.96
CA HIS A 132 -8.08 8.58 -2.34
C HIS A 132 -9.06 7.47 -2.75
N THR A 133 -9.19 6.42 -1.93
CA THR A 133 -10.11 5.30 -2.19
C THR A 133 -11.57 5.76 -2.33
N GLN A 134 -11.99 6.73 -1.51
CA GLN A 134 -13.32 7.36 -1.59
C GLN A 134 -13.49 8.21 -2.85
N ASP A 135 -12.53 9.09 -3.15
CA ASP A 135 -12.54 9.98 -4.32
C ASP A 135 -12.68 9.20 -5.62
N VAL A 136 -12.04 8.04 -5.67
CA VAL A 136 -12.05 7.18 -6.86
C VAL A 136 -13.17 6.13 -6.86
N GLY A 137 -14.10 6.20 -5.90
CA GLY A 137 -15.34 5.43 -5.86
C GLY A 137 -15.20 3.94 -5.49
N VAL A 138 -14.10 3.53 -4.86
CA VAL A 138 -13.84 2.13 -4.53
C VAL A 138 -14.48 1.75 -3.20
N THR A 139 -15.32 0.70 -3.22
CA THR A 139 -16.07 0.23 -2.03
C THR A 139 -15.80 -1.22 -1.65
N LYS A 140 -15.16 -2.00 -2.55
CA LYS A 140 -14.89 -3.43 -2.41
C LYS A 140 -13.38 -3.71 -2.38
N SER A 141 -12.96 -4.52 -1.41
CA SER A 141 -11.60 -5.06 -1.35
C SER A 141 -11.62 -6.51 -1.85
N CYS A 142 -10.78 -6.92 -2.81
CA CYS A 142 -9.75 -6.12 -3.50
C CYS A 142 -10.27 -5.58 -4.84
N THR A 143 -10.12 -4.28 -5.09
CA THR A 143 -10.32 -3.69 -6.43
C THR A 143 -8.97 -3.40 -7.05
N VAL A 144 -8.69 -3.99 -8.22
CA VAL A 144 -7.48 -3.69 -9.00
C VAL A 144 -7.82 -2.57 -9.98
N ARG A 145 -7.00 -1.52 -10.00
CA ARG A 145 -7.09 -0.43 -10.97
C ARG A 145 -5.86 -0.42 -11.85
N LEU A 146 -6.07 -0.12 -13.12
CA LEU A 146 -5.02 0.11 -14.10
C LEU A 146 -5.35 1.38 -14.85
N ASP A 147 -4.41 2.31 -14.87
CA ASP A 147 -4.55 3.57 -15.60
C ASP A 147 -5.82 4.34 -15.25
N GLU A 148 -6.00 4.60 -13.96
CA GLU A 148 -7.17 5.28 -13.38
C GLU A 148 -8.52 4.57 -13.57
N THR A 149 -8.56 3.43 -14.28
CA THR A 149 -9.78 2.64 -14.50
C THR A 149 -9.80 1.37 -13.65
N VAL A 150 -10.99 0.87 -13.33
CA VAL A 150 -11.15 -0.43 -12.65
C VAL A 150 -10.82 -1.53 -13.65
N TRP A 151 -9.82 -2.36 -13.31
CA TRP A 151 -9.43 -3.51 -14.10
C TRP A 151 -10.28 -4.74 -13.78
N CYS A 152 -10.40 -5.08 -12.50
CA CYS A 152 -11.07 -6.29 -12.02
C CYS A 152 -11.25 -6.21 -10.49
N ILE A 153 -12.33 -6.80 -9.97
CA ILE A 153 -12.67 -6.79 -8.55
C ILE A 153 -12.65 -8.22 -8.02
N ARG A 154 -12.00 -8.48 -6.89
CA ARG A 154 -12.08 -9.74 -6.17
C ARG A 154 -12.98 -9.58 -4.96
N ASP A 155 -14.10 -10.29 -4.95
CA ASP A 155 -15.15 -10.15 -3.94
C ASP A 155 -15.71 -11.55 -3.63
N ASP A 156 -15.79 -11.89 -2.33
CA ASP A 156 -16.11 -13.25 -1.85
C ASP A 156 -15.22 -14.35 -2.45
N GLY A 157 -13.93 -14.06 -2.59
CA GLY A 157 -12.94 -15.00 -3.14
C GLY A 157 -12.99 -15.18 -4.66
N GLN A 158 -13.94 -14.55 -5.35
CA GLN A 158 -14.14 -14.66 -6.80
C GLN A 158 -13.78 -13.36 -7.53
N TRP A 159 -13.19 -13.48 -8.72
CA TRP A 159 -12.99 -12.35 -9.61
C TRP A 159 -14.28 -12.01 -10.35
N LYS A 160 -14.66 -10.74 -10.32
CA LYS A 160 -15.89 -10.15 -10.87
C LYS A 160 -15.55 -8.83 -11.57
N ASP A 161 -16.41 -8.40 -12.48
CA ASP A 161 -16.31 -7.10 -13.15
C ASP A 161 -14.93 -6.84 -13.80
N CYS A 162 -14.39 -7.86 -14.49
CA CYS A 162 -13.05 -7.81 -15.06
C CYS A 162 -13.10 -7.42 -16.55
N ALA A 163 -12.61 -6.23 -16.88
CA ALA A 163 -12.71 -5.65 -18.22
C ALA A 163 -12.14 -6.56 -19.33
N HIS A 164 -11.05 -7.27 -19.02
CA HIS A 164 -10.32 -8.12 -19.97
C HIS A 164 -9.96 -9.49 -19.38
N GLY A 165 -10.70 -9.96 -18.38
CA GLY A 165 -10.39 -11.19 -17.64
C GLY A 165 -9.50 -10.97 -16.42
N SER A 166 -9.34 -12.02 -15.61
CA SER A 166 -8.59 -11.99 -14.35
C SER A 166 -7.17 -12.56 -14.45
N ASP A 167 -6.72 -12.91 -15.65
CA ASP A 167 -5.46 -13.61 -15.87
C ASP A 167 -4.27 -12.66 -15.71
N VAL A 168 -3.22 -13.13 -15.03
CA VAL A 168 -2.00 -12.33 -14.79
C VAL A 168 -1.29 -11.95 -16.08
N SER A 169 -1.27 -12.83 -17.09
CA SER A 169 -0.64 -12.54 -18.39
C SER A 169 -1.34 -11.39 -19.09
N THR A 170 -2.68 -11.39 -19.10
CA THR A 170 -3.48 -10.33 -19.74
C THR A 170 -3.26 -8.97 -19.05
N PHE A 171 -3.18 -8.95 -17.72
CA PHE A 171 -2.85 -7.74 -16.97
C PHE A 171 -1.44 -7.22 -17.30
N VAL A 172 -0.45 -8.10 -17.37
CA VAL A 172 0.93 -7.73 -17.73
C VAL A 172 1.01 -7.16 -19.15
N ASP A 173 0.34 -7.79 -20.12
CA ASP A 173 0.32 -7.32 -21.50
C ASP A 173 -0.33 -5.93 -21.62
N ALA A 174 -1.38 -5.67 -20.83
CA ALA A 174 -2.04 -4.36 -20.79
C ALA A 174 -1.11 -3.28 -20.21
N VAL A 175 -0.38 -3.58 -19.14
CA VAL A 175 0.63 -2.67 -18.56
C VAL A 175 1.73 -2.37 -19.57
N GLU A 176 2.29 -3.40 -20.21
CA GLU A 176 3.35 -3.25 -21.23
C GLU A 176 2.89 -2.40 -22.41
N ARG A 177 1.64 -2.58 -22.85
CA ARG A 177 1.04 -1.76 -23.91
C ARG A 177 0.94 -0.29 -23.50
N LEU A 178 0.32 0.00 -22.35
CA LEU A 178 0.15 1.37 -21.85
C LEU A 178 1.49 2.08 -21.61
N TRP A 179 2.49 1.35 -21.11
CA TRP A 179 3.83 1.89 -20.91
C TRP A 179 4.50 2.30 -22.23
N LYS A 180 4.39 1.47 -23.29
CA LYS A 180 4.89 1.77 -24.65
C LYS A 180 4.16 2.92 -25.34
N GLU A 181 2.91 3.18 -24.98
CA GLU A 181 2.14 4.32 -25.52
C GLU A 181 2.60 5.66 -24.93
N ARG A 182 3.30 5.64 -23.78
CA ARG A 182 3.69 6.82 -22.99
C ARG A 182 5.18 7.14 -23.00
N ASN A 183 6.02 6.21 -23.48
CA ASN A 183 7.48 6.29 -23.49
C ASN A 183 8.02 5.86 -24.85
#